data_AF-A0A257TNQ5-F1
#
_entry.id   AF-A0A257TNQ5-F1
#
_cell.length_a   1.000
_cell.length_b   1.000
_cell.length_c   1.000
_cell.angle_alpha   90.00
_cell.angle_beta   90.00
_cell.angle_gamma   90.00
#
_symmetry.space_group_name_H-M   'P 1'
#
loop_
_entity.id
_entity.type
_entity.pdbx_description
1 polymer ?
#
loop_
_entity_poly.entity_id
_entity_poly.type
_entity_poly.pdbx_seq_one_letter_code
_entity_poly.pdbx_strand_id
1 'polypeptide(L)'
;MPSDNRRSAIALLAELWELSPDVRLGQLMSHLGLLGENYFGEGLGYIDDDELMGVMVRHREELLARLQGISDQPPPIGTTISVSGSCTLSADLGRTG
;
A
#
# COMPACT_ATOMS: atom_id res chain seq x y z
N MET A 1 21.79 19.29 13.34
CA MET A 1 20.46 19.81 13.73
C MET A 1 19.39 18.82 13.28
N PRO A 2 19.15 17.73 14.02
CA PRO A 2 18.23 16.66 13.61
C PRO A 2 16.74 16.94 13.93
N SER A 3 16.40 18.05 14.60
CA SER A 3 15.03 18.36 15.03
C SER A 3 14.11 18.84 13.91
N ASP A 4 14.67 19.52 12.92
CA ASP A 4 13.87 20.12 11.84
C ASP A 4 13.55 19.09 10.77
N ASN A 5 14.53 18.26 10.37
CA ASN A 5 14.29 17.14 9.43
C ASN A 5 13.27 16.14 9.96
N ARG A 6 13.36 15.76 11.24
CA ARG A 6 12.38 14.85 11.85
C ARG A 6 10.97 15.43 11.86
N ARG A 7 10.83 16.72 12.19
CA ARG A 7 9.52 17.39 12.19
C ARG A 7 8.95 17.46 10.77
N SER A 8 9.78 17.80 9.79
CA SER A 8 9.42 17.83 8.38
C SER A 8 9.02 16.45 7.87
N ALA A 9 9.76 15.40 8.23
CA ALA A 9 9.44 14.02 7.87
C ALA A 9 8.08 13.57 8.43
N ILE A 10 7.79 13.88 9.70
CA ILE A 10 6.49 13.58 10.31
C ILE A 10 5.36 14.37 9.62
N ALA A 11 5.58 15.65 9.33
CA ALA A 11 4.59 16.48 8.65
C ALA A 11 4.29 15.96 7.23
N LEU A 12 5.33 15.56 6.49
CA LEU A 12 5.21 15.01 5.14
C LEU A 12 4.52 13.65 5.15
N LEU A 13 4.81 12.80 6.14
CA LEU A 13 4.11 11.52 6.32
C LEU A 13 2.62 11.74 6.61
N ALA A 14 2.28 12.74 7.43
CA ALA A 14 0.89 13.10 7.70
C ALA A 14 0.17 13.54 6.41
N GLU A 15 0.82 14.38 5.59
CA GLU A 15 0.27 14.83 4.31
C GLU A 15 0.06 13.66 3.33
N LEU A 16 1.01 12.74 3.22
CA LEU A 16 0.86 11.53 2.40
C LEU A 16 -0.33 10.67 2.84
N TRP A 17 -0.56 10.59 4.15
CA TRP A 17 -1.69 9.85 4.69
C TRP A 17 -3.02 10.55 4.41
N GLU A 18 -3.06 11.89 4.47
CA GLU A 18 -4.23 12.68 4.07
C GLU A 18 -4.56 12.56 2.57
N LEU A 19 -3.53 12.46 1.71
CA LEU A 19 -3.70 12.23 0.27
C LEU A 19 -4.17 10.81 -0.07
N SER A 20 -4.07 9.87 0.87
CA SER A 20 -4.42 8.46 0.68
C SER A 20 -5.36 7.96 1.79
N PRO A 21 -6.57 8.54 1.94
CA PRO A 21 -7.45 8.27 3.08
C PRO A 21 -7.93 6.80 3.16
N ASP A 22 -7.94 6.09 2.03
CA ASP A 22 -8.35 4.69 1.95
C ASP A 22 -7.23 3.69 2.33
N VAL A 23 -6.01 4.18 2.56
CA VAL A 23 -4.84 3.34 2.86
C VAL A 23 -4.56 3.33 4.35
N ARG A 24 -4.44 2.14 4.94
CA ARG A 24 -4.04 2.02 6.35
C ARG A 24 -2.60 2.47 6.51
N LEU A 25 -2.27 3.15 7.61
CA LEU A 25 -0.91 3.62 7.90
C LEU A 25 0.17 2.53 7.71
N GLY A 26 -0.09 1.30 8.17
CA GLY A 26 0.85 0.18 7.97
C GLY A 26 1.12 -0.14 6.50
N GLN A 27 0.11 -0.05 5.63
CA GLN A 27 0.26 -0.26 4.18
C GLN A 27 1.03 0.88 3.53
N LEU A 28 0.79 2.13 3.95
CA LEU A 28 1.58 3.29 3.51
C LEU A 28 3.06 3.10 3.87
N MET A 29 3.36 2.70 5.11
CA MET A 29 4.74 2.45 5.56
C MET A 29 5.40 1.31 4.78
N SER A 30 4.68 0.21 4.50
CA SER A 30 5.19 -0.87 3.65
C SER A 30 5.47 -0.40 2.23
N HIS A 31 4.59 0.43 1.65
CA HIS A 31 4.80 0.97 0.32
C HIS A 31 6.02 1.90 0.26
N LEU A 32 6.18 2.78 1.25
CA LEU A 32 7.36 3.62 1.39
C LEU A 32 8.65 2.79 1.51
N GLY A 33 8.61 1.64 2.20
CA GLY A 33 9.74 0.72 2.25
C GLY A 33 10.11 0.12 0.90
N LEU A 34 9.11 -0.32 0.12
CA LEU A 34 9.35 -0.78 -1.26
C LEU A 34 9.92 0.34 -2.15
N LEU A 35 9.46 1.59 -1.97
CA LEU A 35 10.01 2.72 -2.72
C LEU A 35 11.46 3.04 -2.31
N GLY A 36 11.79 2.93 -1.02
CA GLY A 36 13.17 3.03 -0.54
C GLY A 36 14.08 2.01 -1.21
N GLU A 37 13.65 0.74 -1.25
CA GLU A 37 14.39 -0.33 -1.91
C GLU A 37 14.57 -0.05 -3.41
N ASN A 38 13.56 0.51 -4.08
CA ASN A 38 13.63 0.83 -5.50
C ASN A 38 14.54 2.02 -5.82
N TYR A 39 14.60 3.03 -4.95
CA TYR A 39 15.35 4.27 -5.21
C TYR A 39 16.78 4.21 -4.69
N PHE A 40 17.00 3.54 -3.57
CA PHE A 40 18.26 3.54 -2.83
C PHE A 40 18.85 2.13 -2.64
N GLY A 41 18.10 1.07 -2.98
CA GLY A 41 18.53 -0.32 -2.78
C GLY A 41 18.34 -0.82 -1.34
N GLU A 42 17.78 0.00 -0.45
CA GLU A 42 17.72 -0.23 0.99
C GLU A 42 16.31 0.02 1.53
N GLY A 43 15.90 -0.76 2.53
CA GLY A 43 14.61 -0.56 3.21
C GLY A 43 14.63 0.64 4.17
N LEU A 44 13.44 1.08 4.64
CA LEU A 44 13.31 2.28 5.51
C LEU A 44 14.19 2.27 6.77
N GLY A 45 14.58 1.09 7.26
CA GLY A 45 15.41 0.96 8.46
C GLY A 45 16.89 1.29 8.23
N TYR A 46 17.32 1.42 6.97
CA TYR A 46 18.73 1.57 6.59
C TYR A 46 19.02 2.88 5.83
N ILE A 47 17.99 3.56 5.34
CA ILE A 47 18.11 4.89 4.71
C ILE A 47 18.20 6.00 5.76
N ASP A 48 18.85 7.11 5.41
CA ASP A 48 18.92 8.29 6.27
C ASP A 48 17.65 9.18 6.19
N ASP A 49 17.60 10.22 7.03
CA ASP A 49 16.45 11.13 7.09
C ASP A 49 16.21 11.88 5.76
N ASP A 50 17.27 12.22 5.02
CA ASP A 50 17.18 12.96 3.76
C ASP A 50 16.71 12.04 2.62
N GLU A 51 17.21 10.80 2.58
CA GLU A 51 16.75 9.74 1.68
C GLU A 51 15.28 9.41 1.93
N LEU A 52 14.88 9.24 3.20
CA LEU A 52 13.47 9.03 3.58
C LEU A 52 12.58 10.19 3.11
N MET A 53 13.01 11.43 3.31
CA MET A 53 12.28 12.59 2.79
C MET A 53 12.22 12.56 1.26
N GLY A 54 13.29 12.17 0.57
CA GLY A 54 13.31 11.99 -0.89
C GLY A 54 12.26 10.98 -1.37
N VAL A 55 12.16 9.82 -0.71
CA VAL A 55 11.11 8.82 -0.99
C VAL A 55 9.72 9.44 -0.85
N MET A 56 9.48 10.12 0.27
CA MET A 56 8.16 10.69 0.58
C MET A 56 7.76 11.84 -0.36
N VAL A 57 8.69 12.73 -0.71
CA VAL A 57 8.44 13.83 -1.66
C VAL A 57 8.09 13.28 -3.04
N ARG A 58 8.85 12.30 -3.52
CA ARG A 58 8.59 11.67 -4.81
C ARG A 58 7.23 10.97 -4.83
N HIS A 59 6.89 10.23 -3.77
CA HIS A 59 5.58 9.59 -3.67
C HIS A 59 4.43 10.62 -3.65
N ARG A 60 4.61 11.75 -2.95
CA ARG A 60 3.64 12.85 -2.92
C ARG A 60 3.40 13.42 -4.31
N GLU A 61 4.46 13.66 -5.09
CA GLU A 61 4.36 14.14 -6.47
C GLU A 61 3.59 13.15 -7.35
N GLU A 62 3.83 11.85 -7.21
CA GLU A 62 3.09 10.80 -7.92
C GLU A 62 1.60 10.79 -7.54
N LEU A 63 1.27 10.90 -6.26
CA LEU A 63 -0.12 10.98 -5.80
C LEU A 63 -0.82 12.23 -6.34
N LEU A 64 -0.16 13.38 -6.26
CA LEU A 64 -0.71 14.63 -6.80
C LEU A 64 -0.88 14.55 -8.33
N ALA A 65 0.06 13.93 -9.04
CA ALA A 65 -0.07 13.69 -10.47
C ALA A 65 -1.28 12.80 -10.80
N ARG A 66 -1.56 11.75 -10.00
CA ARG A 66 -2.76 10.90 -10.13
C ARG A 66 -4.06 11.63 -9.81
N LEU A 67 -4.02 12.57 -8.87
CA LEU A 67 -5.19 13.39 -8.52
C LEU A 67 -5.47 14.44 -9.61
N GLN A 68 -4.43 14.98 -10.23
CA GLN A 68 -4.55 15.99 -11.31
C GLN A 68 -4.83 15.36 -12.68
N GLY A 69 -4.31 14.14 -12.93
CA GLY A 69 -4.57 13.33 -14.10
C GLY A 69 -5.53 12.19 -13.76
N ILE A 70 -6.82 12.43 -13.96
CA ILE A 70 -7.95 11.48 -13.84
C ILE A 70 -7.51 10.01 -13.99
N SER A 71 -7.48 9.28 -12.86
CA SER A 71 -7.63 7.83 -12.72
C SER A 71 -6.91 6.94 -13.76
N ASP A 72 -5.64 6.62 -13.52
CA ASP A 72 -5.10 5.30 -13.86
C ASP A 72 -5.30 4.37 -12.65
N GLN A 73 -6.56 4.12 -12.29
CA GLN A 73 -6.89 2.94 -11.49
C GLN A 73 -6.67 1.71 -12.38
N PRO A 74 -5.88 0.70 -11.95
CA PRO A 74 -6.14 -0.65 -12.42
C PRO A 74 -7.61 -0.95 -12.09
N PRO A 75 -8.38 -1.57 -13.01
CA PRO A 75 -9.81 -1.80 -12.77
C PRO A 75 -10.03 -2.46 -11.41
N PRO A 76 -11.10 -2.09 -10.68
CA PRO A 76 -11.39 -2.68 -9.39
C PRO A 76 -11.40 -4.20 -9.60
N ILE A 77 -10.66 -4.93 -8.76
CA ILE A 77 -10.84 -6.38 -8.58
C ILE A 77 -12.16 -6.54 -7.81
N GLY A 78 -13.24 -6.09 -8.43
CA GLY A 78 -14.62 -6.45 -8.18
C GLY A 78 -14.89 -7.69 -9.02
N THR A 79 -14.26 -8.80 -8.66
CA THR A 79 -14.93 -10.09 -8.79
C THR A 79 -15.04 -10.60 -7.39
N THR A 80 -16.20 -10.32 -6.82
CA THR A 80 -16.76 -11.14 -5.76
C THR A 80 -16.55 -12.59 -6.18
N ILE A 81 -15.68 -13.31 -5.48
CA ILE A 81 -15.78 -14.77 -5.47
C ILE A 81 -17.10 -15.08 -4.76
N SER A 82 -18.16 -15.01 -5.55
CA SER A 82 -19.46 -15.59 -5.28
C SER A 82 -19.24 -17.09 -5.24
N VAL A 83 -18.88 -17.60 -4.07
CA VAL A 83 -19.03 -19.02 -3.77
C VAL A 83 -20.53 -19.25 -3.58
N SER A 84 -21.22 -19.35 -4.72
CA SER A 84 -22.58 -19.84 -4.81
C SER A 84 -22.56 -21.33 -4.48
N GLY A 85 -23.24 -21.69 -3.41
CA GLY A 85 -23.16 -23.01 -2.79
C GLY A 85 -23.96 -24.11 -3.49
N SER A 86 -23.73 -25.33 -3.04
CA SER A 86 -24.74 -26.40 -2.83
C SER A 86 -24.03 -27.53 -2.08
N CYS A 87 -24.26 -27.66 -0.77
CA CYS A 87 -25.26 -28.53 -0.14
C CYS A 87 -25.06 -30.04 -0.38
N THR A 88 -24.85 -30.72 0.75
CA THR A 88 -25.21 -32.11 1.10
C THR A 88 -24.47 -33.26 0.42
N LEU A 89 -23.46 -33.79 1.12
CA LEU A 89 -23.12 -35.21 1.04
C LEU A 89 -23.53 -35.89 2.36
N SER A 90 -24.82 -36.22 2.46
CA SER A 90 -25.30 -37.22 3.42
C SER A 90 -25.32 -38.58 2.73
N ALA A 91 -24.63 -39.53 3.36
CA ALA A 91 -24.76 -41.00 3.35
C ALA A 91 -25.46 -41.69 2.15
N ASP A 92 -24.79 -42.68 1.55
CA ASP A 92 -25.37 -44.02 1.49
C ASP A 92 -24.32 -45.14 1.32
N LEU A 93 -24.71 -46.28 1.86
CA LEU A 93 -24.08 -47.56 2.07
C LEU A 93 -24.13 -48.43 0.79
N GLY A 94 -23.03 -49.13 0.46
CA GLY A 94 -23.10 -50.52 -0.01
C GLY A 94 -23.02 -50.87 -1.52
N ARG A 95 -22.26 -51.97 -1.77
CA ARG A 95 -22.46 -53.00 -2.84
C ARG A 95 -21.97 -52.58 -4.25
N THR A 96 -21.16 -53.31 -5.03
CA THR A 96 -20.75 -54.73 -5.15
C THR A 96 -19.56 -54.78 -6.13
N GLY A 97 -18.71 -55.81 -6.02
CA GLY A 97 -17.71 -56.20 -7.01
C GLY A 97 -16.91 -57.37 -6.51
#